data_AF-A0A3D0P946-F1
#
_entry.id   AF-A0A3D0P946-F1
#
_cell.length_a   1.000
_cell.length_b   1.000
_cell.length_c   1.000
_cell.angle_alpha   90.00
_cell.angle_beta   90.00
_cell.angle_gamma   90.00
#
_symmetry.space_group_name_H-M   'P 1'
#
loop_
_entity.id
_entity.type
_entity.pdbx_description
1 polymer ?
#
loop_
_entity_poly.entity_id
_entity_poly.type
_entity_poly.pdbx_seq_one_letter_code
_entity_poly.pdbx_strand_id
1 'polypeptide(L)'
;MSSLHPIVAVTGSSGAGTSTVKRAFEHIFAREGITPAVVEGDSYHRYERMPMKEAMANALAAGENFSHFGPEANLFDKLEELFRTYGKSGGGEKRYYLHSPEEAAEHNARLGTNLDPGQFTPWEPIPSGTDLLFYEGLHGGVV
;
A
#
# COMPACT_ATOMS: atom_id res chain seq x y z
N MET A 1 -20.46 5.95 -5.87
CA MET A 1 -19.67 4.86 -6.49
C MET A 1 -19.51 5.19 -7.95
N SER A 2 -18.27 5.37 -8.40
CA SER A 2 -17.97 5.67 -9.81
C SER A 2 -18.16 4.41 -10.64
N SER A 3 -19.03 4.46 -11.65
CA SER A 3 -19.22 3.34 -12.56
C SER A 3 -18.05 3.13 -13.53
N LEU A 4 -17.04 4.02 -13.53
CA LEU A 4 -15.93 4.00 -14.49
C LEU A 4 -14.63 3.40 -13.93
N HIS A 5 -14.43 3.46 -12.61
CA HIS A 5 -13.15 3.06 -11.97
C HIS A 5 -13.41 2.31 -10.66
N PRO A 6 -13.73 1.02 -10.71
CA PRO A 6 -14.02 0.22 -9.53
C PRO A 6 -12.77 0.01 -8.66
N ILE A 7 -12.99 -0.08 -7.35
CA ILE A 7 -11.96 -0.35 -6.34
C ILE A 7 -12.32 -1.64 -5.62
N VAL A 8 -11.38 -2.57 -5.56
CA VAL A 8 -11.46 -3.80 -4.77
C VAL A 8 -10.46 -3.68 -3.64
N ALA A 9 -10.95 -3.60 -2.41
CA ALA A 9 -10.11 -3.49 -1.22
C ALA A 9 -10.18 -4.77 -0.37
N VAL A 10 -9.06 -5.50 -0.30
CA VAL A 10 -8.89 -6.65 0.57
C VAL A 10 -8.24 -6.17 1.86
N THR A 11 -9.02 -6.23 2.95
CA THR A 11 -8.58 -5.75 4.26
C THR A 11 -8.27 -6.91 5.20
N GLY A 12 -7.06 -6.93 5.76
CA GLY A 12 -6.65 -7.94 6.73
C GLY A 12 -5.17 -7.86 7.10
N SER A 13 -4.79 -8.58 8.16
CA SER A 13 -3.40 -8.66 8.60
C SER A 13 -2.54 -9.48 7.66
N SER A 14 -1.32 -9.01 7.38
CA SER A 14 -0.30 -9.79 6.68
C SER A 14 -0.07 -11.12 7.41
N GLY A 15 -0.07 -12.23 6.66
CA GLY A 15 0.03 -13.59 7.21
C GLY A 15 -1.30 -14.23 7.65
N ALA A 16 -2.41 -13.49 7.70
CA ALA A 16 -3.74 -14.03 7.96
C ALA A 16 -4.43 -14.60 6.70
N GLY A 17 -3.67 -14.86 5.64
CA GLY A 17 -4.16 -15.35 4.34
C GLY A 17 -4.36 -14.27 3.28
N THR A 18 -4.05 -13.00 3.55
CA THR A 18 -4.19 -11.91 2.57
C THR A 18 -3.34 -12.14 1.32
N SER A 19 -2.12 -12.68 1.47
CA SER A 19 -1.27 -13.06 0.34
C SER A 19 -1.89 -14.17 -0.53
N THR A 20 -2.62 -15.11 0.09
CA THR A 20 -3.38 -16.14 -0.64
C THR A 20 -4.54 -15.52 -1.42
N VAL A 21 -5.24 -14.56 -0.81
CA VAL A 21 -6.32 -13.81 -1.48
C VAL A 21 -5.77 -12.98 -2.64
N LYS A 22 -4.66 -12.25 -2.45
CA LYS A 22 -3.95 -11.51 -3.50
C LYS A 22 -3.63 -12.42 -4.69
N ARG A 23 -3.04 -13.59 -4.43
CA ARG A 23 -2.73 -14.57 -5.48
C ARG A 23 -3.99 -15.10 -6.19
N ALA A 24 -5.09 -15.30 -5.47
CA ALA A 24 -6.36 -15.70 -6.09
C ALA A 24 -6.90 -14.61 -7.03
N PHE A 25 -6.83 -13.34 -6.62
CA PHE A 25 -7.20 -12.21 -7.49
C PHE A 25 -6.27 -12.07 -8.69
N GLU A 26 -4.95 -12.24 -8.53
CA GLU A 26 -4.00 -12.26 -9.65
C GLU A 26 -4.38 -13.32 -10.70
N HIS A 27 -4.79 -14.52 -10.26
CA HIS A 27 -5.27 -15.57 -11.17
C HIS A 27 -6.59 -15.20 -11.85
N ILE A 28 -7.53 -14.57 -11.13
CA ILE A 28 -8.81 -14.11 -11.71
C ILE A 28 -8.52 -13.03 -12.77
N PHE A 29 -7.69 -12.04 -12.45
CA PHE A 29 -7.36 -10.95 -13.36
C PHE A 29 -6.70 -11.47 -14.64
N ALA A 30 -5.73 -12.38 -14.50
CA ALA A 30 -5.09 -13.01 -15.64
C ALA A 30 -6.08 -13.80 -16.52
N ARG A 31 -7.04 -14.51 -15.91
CA ARG A 31 -8.05 -15.31 -16.64
C ARG A 31 -9.06 -14.43 -17.38
N GLU A 32 -9.49 -13.34 -16.76
CA GLU A 32 -10.52 -12.44 -17.31
C GLU A 32 -9.91 -11.32 -18.18
N GLY A 33 -8.59 -11.24 -18.30
CA GLY A 33 -7.90 -10.18 -19.06
C GLY A 33 -8.00 -8.80 -18.42
N ILE A 34 -8.13 -8.74 -17.10
CA ILE A 34 -8.24 -7.51 -16.32
C ILE A 34 -6.84 -6.98 -15.98
N THR A 35 -6.62 -5.69 -16.16
CA THR A 35 -5.38 -4.97 -15.84
C THR A 35 -5.57 -4.16 -14.55
N PRO A 36 -5.12 -4.65 -13.39
CA PRO A 36 -5.28 -3.94 -12.12
C PRO A 36 -4.18 -2.91 -11.87
N ALA A 37 -4.54 -1.78 -11.23
CA ALA A 37 -3.60 -0.98 -10.46
C ALA A 37 -3.44 -1.62 -9.07
N VAL A 38 -2.32 -2.30 -8.81
CA VAL A 38 -2.06 -2.94 -7.50
C VAL A 38 -1.42 -1.93 -6.54
N VAL A 39 -1.98 -1.84 -5.33
CA VAL A 39 -1.52 -1.00 -4.22
C VAL A 39 -1.43 -1.83 -2.94
N GLU A 40 -0.28 -1.81 -2.30
CA GLU A 40 -0.02 -2.48 -1.02
C GLU A 40 -0.19 -1.48 0.13
N GLY A 41 -0.84 -1.89 1.21
CA GLY A 41 -1.24 -0.97 2.29
C GLY A 41 -0.08 -0.33 3.05
N ASP A 42 1.05 -1.03 3.12
CA ASP A 42 2.30 -0.52 3.72
C ASP A 42 2.88 0.68 2.98
N SER A 43 2.52 0.87 1.72
CA SER A 43 2.81 2.08 0.94
C SER A 43 2.32 3.36 1.63
N TYR A 44 1.29 3.24 2.49
CA TYR A 44 0.68 4.33 3.23
C TYR A 44 1.01 4.33 4.72
N HIS A 45 2.01 3.54 5.16
CA HIS A 45 2.58 3.71 6.49
C HIS A 45 3.17 5.12 6.64
N ARG A 46 3.08 5.70 7.83
CA ARG A 46 3.67 7.02 8.15
C ARG A 46 5.18 6.94 8.32
N TYR A 47 5.68 5.81 8.83
CA TYR A 47 7.06 5.66 9.26
C TYR A 47 7.79 4.56 8.50
N GLU A 48 9.05 4.83 8.18
CA GLU A 48 10.00 3.79 7.81
C GLU A 48 10.31 2.88 9.00
N ARG A 49 10.97 1.75 8.75
CA ARG A 49 11.20 0.70 9.74
C ARG A 49 11.85 1.19 11.03
N MET A 50 12.88 2.03 10.91
CA MET A 50 13.64 2.53 12.06
C MET A 50 12.85 3.60 12.84
N PRO A 51 12.33 4.67 12.22
CA PRO A 51 11.44 5.62 12.90
C PRO A 51 10.22 4.97 13.55
N MET A 52 9.65 3.93 12.93
CA MET A 52 8.50 3.20 13.51
C MET A 52 8.88 2.50 14.82
N LYS A 53 10.06 1.86 14.87
CA LYS A 53 10.56 1.22 16.09
C LYS A 53 10.79 2.24 17.21
N GLU A 54 11.35 3.40 16.88
CA GLU A 54 11.56 4.49 17.84
C GLU A 54 10.24 5.05 18.37
N ALA A 55 9.27 5.29 17.48
CA ALA A 55 7.94 5.77 17.85
C ALA A 55 7.22 4.77 18.78
N MET A 56 7.26 3.46 18.46
CA MET A 56 6.71 2.42 19.32
C MET A 56 7.40 2.35 20.69
N ALA A 57 8.73 2.48 20.74
CA ALA A 57 9.47 2.46 22.01
C ALA A 57 9.14 3.68 22.89
N ASN A 58 9.02 4.87 22.29
CA ASN A 58 8.64 6.09 23.00
C ASN A 58 7.20 6.02 23.53
N ALA A 59 6.26 5.54 22.72
CA ALA A 59 4.88 5.34 23.15
C ALA A 59 4.78 4.35 24.31
N LEU A 60 5.51 3.23 24.23
CA LEU A 60 5.58 2.24 25.31
C LEU A 60 6.13 2.87 26.61
N ALA A 61 7.17 3.69 26.53
CA ALA A 61 7.73 4.40 27.69
C ALA A 61 6.75 5.43 28.28
N ALA A 62 5.90 6.03 27.45
CA ALA A 62 4.84 6.95 27.86
C ALA A 62 3.55 6.24 28.33
N GLY A 63 3.44 4.92 28.18
CA GLY A 63 2.23 4.16 28.50
C GLY A 63 1.10 4.33 27.46
N GLU A 64 1.44 4.72 26.24
CA GLU A 64 0.51 4.96 25.13
C GLU A 64 0.42 3.73 24.20
N ASN A 65 -0.76 3.50 23.63
CA ASN A 65 -0.97 2.44 22.65
C ASN A 65 -0.63 2.96 21.25
N PHE A 66 0.47 2.48 20.67
CA PHE A 66 0.89 2.84 19.32
C PHE A 66 1.35 1.60 18.54
N SER A 67 0.80 1.40 17.34
CA SER A 67 1.13 0.25 16.49
C SER A 67 0.73 0.50 15.04
N HIS A 68 1.15 -0.37 14.12
CA HIS A 68 0.77 -0.34 12.70
C HIS A 68 -0.76 -0.41 12.46
N PHE A 69 -1.54 -0.86 13.44
CA PHE A 69 -2.99 -0.90 13.31
C PHE A 69 -3.65 0.47 13.50
N GLY A 70 -3.00 1.38 14.24
CA GLY A 70 -3.57 2.68 14.62
C GLY A 70 -3.44 3.74 13.51
N PRO A 71 -4.32 4.75 13.49
CA PRO A 71 -4.28 5.85 12.53
C PRO A 71 -2.97 6.65 12.60
N GLU A 72 -2.33 6.72 13.75
CA GLU A 72 -1.10 7.50 13.97
C GLU A 72 0.08 6.93 13.17
N ALA A 73 0.12 5.61 12.96
CA ALA A 73 1.15 4.95 12.18
C ALA A 73 0.87 4.92 10.66
N ASN A 74 -0.24 5.52 10.21
CA ASN A 74 -0.71 5.43 8.84
C ASN A 74 -1.10 6.80 8.25
N LEU A 75 -1.10 6.90 6.93
CA LEU A 75 -1.48 8.08 6.14
C LEU A 75 -2.88 7.87 5.54
N PHE A 76 -3.91 7.81 6.40
CA PHE A 76 -5.29 7.58 5.96
C PHE A 76 -5.84 8.69 5.06
N ASP A 77 -5.41 9.93 5.28
CA ASP A 77 -5.69 11.07 4.40
C ASP A 77 -5.22 10.81 2.96
N LYS A 78 -4.01 10.27 2.80
CA LYS A 78 -3.47 9.92 1.48
C LYS A 78 -4.12 8.67 0.89
N LEU A 79 -4.50 7.70 1.71
CA LEU A 79 -5.22 6.52 1.24
C LEU A 79 -6.63 6.88 0.75
N GLU A 80 -7.33 7.76 1.47
CA GLU A 80 -8.62 8.31 1.05
C GLU A 80 -8.46 9.11 -0.25
N GLU A 81 -7.41 9.94 -0.35
CA GLU A 81 -7.09 10.69 -1.57
C GLU A 81 -6.87 9.77 -2.77
N LEU A 82 -6.14 8.66 -2.60
CA LEU A 82 -5.97 7.64 -3.63
C LEU A 82 -7.34 7.10 -4.08
N PHE A 83 -8.18 6.63 -3.15
CA PHE A 83 -9.45 5.99 -3.50
C PHE A 83 -10.40 6.98 -4.19
N ARG A 84 -10.45 8.21 -3.68
CA ARG A 84 -11.24 9.30 -4.25
C ARG A 84 -10.76 9.67 -5.66
N THR A 85 -9.45 9.77 -5.85
CA THR A 85 -8.85 10.13 -7.15
C THR A 85 -9.05 9.01 -8.16
N TYR A 86 -8.78 7.77 -7.77
CA TYR A 86 -8.98 6.61 -8.62
C TYR A 86 -10.43 6.50 -9.07
N GLY A 87 -11.37 6.58 -8.11
CA GLY A 87 -12.79 6.56 -8.42
C GLY A 87 -13.19 7.63 -9.45
N LYS A 88 -12.54 8.81 -9.45
CA LYS A 88 -12.89 9.89 -10.39
C LYS A 88 -12.23 9.76 -11.76
N SER A 89 -10.97 9.34 -11.83
CA SER A 89 -10.16 9.47 -13.05
C SER A 89 -9.36 8.22 -13.43
N GLY A 90 -9.37 7.16 -12.60
CA GLY A 90 -8.51 6.00 -12.76
C GLY A 90 -7.03 6.29 -12.47
N GLY A 91 -6.72 7.46 -11.89
CA GLY A 91 -5.37 7.88 -11.50
C GLY A 91 -5.16 7.91 -9.99
N GLY A 92 -3.97 8.32 -9.58
CA GLY A 92 -3.56 8.38 -8.19
C GLY A 92 -2.05 8.21 -8.05
N GLU A 93 -1.55 8.28 -6.83
CA GLU A 93 -0.14 8.09 -6.54
C GLU A 93 0.04 6.98 -5.53
N LYS A 94 1.11 6.20 -5.69
CA LYS A 94 1.57 5.21 -4.72
C LYS A 94 3.08 5.35 -4.52
N ARG A 95 3.59 4.67 -3.52
CA ARG A 95 5.02 4.39 -3.34
C ARG A 95 5.16 2.93 -2.95
N TYR A 96 6.37 2.46 -2.73
CA TYR A 96 6.64 1.11 -2.25
C TYR A 96 7.34 1.18 -0.89
N TYR A 97 7.01 0.26 0.00
CA TYR A 97 7.77 0.02 1.22
C TYR A 97 8.61 -1.24 1.03
N LEU A 98 9.93 -1.08 0.95
CA LEU A 98 10.81 -2.16 0.51
C LEU A 98 10.98 -3.20 1.62
N HIS A 99 10.63 -4.46 1.36
CA HIS A 99 10.69 -5.54 2.35
C HIS A 99 12.04 -6.26 2.36
N SER A 100 12.64 -6.44 1.18
CA SER A 100 13.85 -7.26 1.00
C SER A 100 14.94 -6.55 0.18
N PRO A 101 16.21 -7.00 0.28
CA PRO A 101 17.30 -6.47 -0.54
C PRO A 101 17.05 -6.63 -2.04
N GLU A 102 16.38 -7.71 -2.46
CA GLU A 102 16.05 -7.97 -3.86
C GLU A 102 15.04 -6.94 -4.40
N GLU A 103 13.98 -6.67 -3.64
CA GLU A 103 13.00 -5.64 -3.97
C GLU A 103 13.66 -4.25 -4.00
N ALA A 104 14.50 -3.95 -3.00
CA ALA A 104 15.27 -2.72 -2.98
C ALA A 104 16.16 -2.56 -4.21
N ALA A 105 16.87 -3.62 -4.62
CA ALA A 105 17.71 -3.61 -5.83
C ALA A 105 16.88 -3.36 -7.10
N GLU A 106 15.72 -4.02 -7.25
CA GLU A 106 14.82 -3.83 -8.38
C GLU A 106 14.33 -2.37 -8.47
N HIS A 107 13.80 -1.84 -7.37
CA HIS A 107 13.29 -0.48 -7.33
C HIS A 107 14.38 0.56 -7.47
N ASN A 108 15.55 0.36 -6.86
CA ASN A 108 16.71 1.24 -7.02
C ASN A 108 17.18 1.31 -8.47
N ALA A 109 17.25 0.18 -9.16
CA ALA A 109 17.60 0.13 -10.58
C ALA A 109 16.56 0.85 -11.46
N ARG A 110 15.26 0.67 -11.17
CA ARG A 110 14.16 1.29 -11.92
C ARG A 110 14.08 2.81 -11.71
N LEU A 111 14.27 3.25 -10.46
CA LEU A 111 14.02 4.63 -10.04
C LEU A 111 15.31 5.48 -9.94
N GLY A 112 16.49 4.87 -10.08
CA GLY A 112 17.77 5.56 -9.87
C GLY A 112 17.97 5.97 -8.40
N THR A 113 17.41 5.22 -7.46
CA THR A 113 17.52 5.47 -6.02
C THR A 113 18.59 4.59 -5.38
N ASN A 114 18.89 4.84 -4.11
CA ASN A 114 19.76 4.00 -3.29
C ASN A 114 19.12 3.83 -1.90
N LEU A 115 18.09 2.99 -1.86
CA LEU A 115 17.27 2.70 -0.68
C LEU A 115 17.53 1.29 -0.17
N ASP A 116 17.38 1.11 1.14
CA ASP A 116 17.50 -0.15 1.84
C ASP A 116 16.12 -0.74 2.23
N PRO A 117 16.06 -2.03 2.59
CA PRO A 117 14.85 -2.64 3.13
C PRO A 117 14.35 -1.91 4.39
N GLY A 118 13.08 -1.55 4.39
CA GLY A 118 12.43 -0.77 5.42
C GLY A 118 12.28 0.71 5.09
N GLN A 119 12.70 1.12 3.89
CA GLN A 119 12.55 2.47 3.39
C GLN A 119 11.44 2.59 2.34
N PHE A 120 10.98 3.81 2.13
CA PHE A 120 10.01 4.11 1.09
C PHE A 120 10.66 4.57 -0.20
N THR A 121 10.13 4.12 -1.33
CA THR A 121 10.39 4.80 -2.61
C THR A 121 9.73 6.18 -2.64
N PRO A 122 10.14 7.07 -3.56
CA PRO A 122 9.37 8.24 -3.89
C PRO A 122 7.94 7.89 -4.32
N TRP A 123 7.01 8.83 -4.13
CA TRP A 123 5.67 8.73 -4.71
C TRP A 123 5.76 8.77 -6.24
N GLU A 124 4.98 7.93 -6.89
CA GLU A 124 4.85 7.84 -8.34
C GLU A 124 3.39 7.62 -8.73
N PRO A 125 2.98 8.07 -9.94
CA PRO A 125 1.65 7.77 -10.45
C PRO A 125 1.41 6.26 -10.53
N ILE A 126 0.21 5.82 -10.17
CA ILE A 126 -0.22 4.46 -10.48
C ILE A 126 -0.31 4.25 -12.01
N PRO A 127 -0.25 3.00 -12.51
CA PRO A 127 -0.43 2.73 -13.93
C PRO A 127 -1.76 3.27 -14.47
N SER A 128 -1.70 3.89 -15.65
CA SER A 128 -2.88 4.36 -16.38
C SER A 128 -3.50 3.24 -17.23
N GLY A 129 -4.75 3.43 -17.67
CA GLY A 129 -5.45 2.44 -18.49
C GLY A 129 -5.79 1.15 -17.75
N THR A 130 -5.96 1.24 -16.43
CA THR A 130 -6.32 0.10 -15.58
C THR A 130 -7.83 -0.08 -15.51
N ASP A 131 -8.27 -1.32 -15.41
CA ASP A 131 -9.69 -1.69 -15.32
C ASP A 131 -10.23 -1.52 -13.90
N LEU A 132 -9.37 -1.66 -12.88
CA LEU A 132 -9.69 -1.49 -11.48
C LEU A 132 -8.46 -1.17 -10.63
N LEU A 133 -8.68 -0.64 -9.43
CA LEU A 133 -7.66 -0.56 -8.38
C LEU A 133 -7.85 -1.73 -7.41
N PHE A 134 -6.78 -2.47 -7.18
CA PHE A 134 -6.72 -3.56 -6.23
C PHE A 134 -5.84 -3.15 -5.05
N TYR A 135 -6.47 -2.93 -3.90
CA TYR A 135 -5.79 -2.63 -2.64
C TYR A 135 -5.72 -3.88 -1.77
N GLU A 136 -4.54 -4.19 -1.24
CA GLU A 136 -4.34 -5.19 -0.17
C GLU A 136 -3.67 -4.52 1.03
N GLY A 137 -4.27 -4.60 2.21
CA GLY A 137 -3.65 -4.04 3.41
C GLY A 137 -4.54 -4.07 4.65
N LEU A 138 -4.11 -3.38 5.70
CA LEU A 138 -4.83 -3.36 6.99
C LEU A 138 -6.06 -2.43 7.01
N HIS A 139 -6.17 -1.48 6.09
CA HIS A 139 -7.06 -0.32 6.27
C HIS A 139 -7.94 0.02 5.06
N GLY A 140 -8.14 -0.93 4.16
CA GLY A 140 -8.92 -0.71 2.93
C GLY A 140 -10.41 -0.43 3.16
N GLY A 141 -10.94 -0.74 4.35
CA GLY A 141 -12.32 -0.45 4.76
C GLY A 141 -12.48 0.74 5.72
N VAL A 142 -11.40 1.48 5.99
CA VAL A 142 -11.42 2.65 6.90
C VAL A 142 -11.76 3.95 6.14
N VAL A 143 -11.53 3.98 4.83
CA VAL A 143 -11.66 5.15 3.94
C VAL A 143 -12.88 5.09 3.04
#